data_AF-A0A9W8TNZ7-F1
#
_entry.id   AF-A0A9W8TNZ7-F1
#
_cell.length_a   1.000
_cell.length_b   1.000
_cell.length_c   1.000
_cell.angle_alpha   90.00
_cell.angle_beta   90.00
_cell.angle_gamma   90.00
#
_symmetry.space_group_name_H-M   'P 1'
#
loop_
_entity.id
_entity.type
_entity.pdbx_description
1 polymer ?
#
loop_
_entity_poly.entity_id
_entity_poly.type
_entity_poly.pdbx_seq_one_letter_code
_entity_poly.pdbx_strand_id
1 'polypeptide(L)'
;MLPSHVLAVVGCMISSLAAAQSTTSTSTAISAQSTACGYIINSDNPYGVFPARSIYECLISVPFNSAVATRFIAYYNDTLQFHAPLAYLKDPPSSYQQQSVDLVAGLNRLQDNIDMEDLFRSEFFTSFQPPAIVSINGIDTVTYLEQFASNNSFGTLEPHADWNQLMLSPVGDILGYFNVFSGGGTFYPGDTITWTFENGTSLTEEFIGIYLSQGPTGPLQTGGDFYNFFVLGFYPADFDPYGSNEGDETGGDSSGDDGDITTSMVATSSAPSPSSTAPPPAAMTGWNNGAYPSTPDVAQEDLGIFGGGFLSGYFLQESFIAVLSIPSFDEYGDALKTFQSTVDEFIRKAKLAGMKKAVIDVQQNVGGQPLLAIDAFQRFFPNVQPFAGSRMRAHYSADVMGTVDTTFFNNLTSGNPNFTSLIPAYYAPLSANEWVVTDRIDARTGQNFSSWSAFYGPNNTYNGDEFTNVQRYNTSSVLFNYESTSETANLTIPSAVSAKSPPWAPRDIIILVMRSVYGADAP
;
A
#
# COMPACT_ATOMS: atom_id res chain seq x y z
N MET A 1 -4.08 -11.86 8.24
CA MET A 1 -5.36 -11.61 7.53
C MET A 1 -6.38 -11.09 8.51
N LEU A 2 -7.09 -10.02 8.16
CA LEU A 2 -8.20 -9.44 8.92
C LEU A 2 -9.11 -8.76 7.87
N PRO A 3 -10.30 -9.29 7.55
CA PRO A 3 -11.08 -8.87 6.39
C PRO A 3 -11.58 -7.42 6.57
N SER A 4 -10.86 -6.49 5.94
CA SER A 4 -11.06 -5.06 6.13
C SER A 4 -11.98 -4.53 5.02
N HIS A 5 -13.27 -4.84 5.14
CA HIS A 5 -14.30 -4.36 4.21
C HIS A 5 -14.51 -2.84 4.38
N VAL A 6 -13.76 -2.04 3.61
CA VAL A 6 -13.85 -0.58 3.58
C VAL A 6 -14.61 -0.13 2.33
N LEU A 7 -15.75 0.54 2.53
CA LEU A 7 -16.40 1.33 1.49
C LEU A 7 -15.89 2.77 1.59
N ALA A 8 -15.18 3.26 0.57
CA ALA A 8 -14.69 4.64 0.50
C ALA A 8 -15.72 5.57 -0.18
N VAL A 9 -15.69 6.87 0.14
CA VAL A 9 -16.66 7.86 -0.36
C VAL A 9 -15.99 9.16 -0.82
N VAL A 10 -15.76 9.28 -2.12
CA VAL A 10 -15.71 10.56 -2.85
C VAL A 10 -17.17 11.07 -3.07
N GLY A 11 -17.47 12.36 -3.33
CA GLY A 11 -18.86 12.92 -3.55
C GLY A 11 -19.46 12.59 -4.95
N CYS A 12 -20.59 13.08 -5.51
CA CYS A 12 -21.80 13.87 -5.12
C CYS A 12 -22.99 13.48 -6.09
N MET A 13 -24.18 14.07 -6.29
CA MET A 13 -24.85 15.31 -5.86
C MET A 13 -26.40 15.18 -5.66
N ILE A 14 -26.98 16.12 -4.91
CA ILE A 14 -28.37 16.66 -4.79
C ILE A 14 -29.16 16.80 -6.13
N SER A 15 -30.51 16.71 -6.23
CA SER A 15 -31.66 16.34 -5.35
C SER A 15 -32.93 16.11 -6.23
N SER A 16 -34.08 15.50 -5.89
CA SER A 16 -34.72 14.96 -4.66
C SER A 16 -35.68 15.87 -3.85
N LEU A 17 -36.98 16.00 -4.21
CA LEU A 17 -38.16 15.95 -3.27
C LEU A 17 -39.59 16.09 -3.93
N ALA A 18 -40.55 15.25 -3.46
CA ALA A 18 -41.99 15.55 -3.18
C ALA A 18 -42.99 16.01 -4.30
N ALA A 19 -44.33 15.80 -4.22
CA ALA A 19 -45.21 15.15 -3.22
C ALA A 19 -46.63 14.79 -3.76
N ALA A 20 -47.40 14.07 -2.90
CA ALA A 20 -48.88 14.12 -2.72
C ALA A 20 -49.79 13.22 -3.61
N GLN A 21 -50.90 12.61 -3.11
CA GLN A 21 -51.43 12.52 -1.72
C GLN A 21 -52.48 11.39 -1.52
N SER A 22 -52.50 10.83 -0.29
CA SER A 22 -53.64 10.33 0.55
C SER A 22 -54.85 9.59 -0.07
N THR A 23 -55.51 8.63 0.61
CA THR A 23 -56.06 8.62 1.99
C THR A 23 -56.24 7.18 2.52
N THR A 24 -56.30 6.81 3.82
CA THR A 24 -55.96 7.34 5.17
C THR A 24 -56.08 6.12 6.15
N SER A 25 -55.82 6.11 7.46
CA SER A 25 -55.67 7.18 8.46
C SER A 25 -54.67 6.81 9.57
N THR A 26 -53.75 7.75 9.88
CA THR A 26 -53.13 7.96 11.20
C THR A 26 -52.71 6.74 12.03
N SER A 27 -51.61 6.12 11.62
CA SER A 27 -50.53 5.71 12.53
C SER A 27 -49.23 6.33 12.01
N THR A 28 -48.21 6.55 12.85
CA THR A 28 -46.96 7.21 12.44
C THR A 28 -46.27 6.43 11.33
N ALA A 29 -46.06 7.08 10.18
CA ALA A 29 -45.50 6.43 8.99
C ALA A 29 -44.04 6.00 9.22
N ILE A 30 -43.76 4.73 8.95
CA ILE A 30 -42.40 4.23 8.78
C ILE A 30 -41.85 4.87 7.50
N SER A 31 -40.67 5.49 7.57
CA SER A 31 -39.97 5.98 6.38
C SER A 31 -39.65 4.82 5.44
N ALA A 32 -39.97 4.96 4.16
CA ALA A 32 -39.55 3.98 3.16
C ALA A 32 -38.02 3.81 3.22
N GLN A 33 -37.55 2.56 3.27
CA GLN A 33 -36.11 2.28 3.32
C GLN A 33 -35.45 2.70 2.01
N SER A 34 -34.22 3.23 2.09
CA SER A 34 -33.44 3.61 0.91
C SER A 34 -33.10 2.38 0.08
N THR A 35 -33.37 2.47 -1.22
CA THR A 35 -32.95 1.49 -2.22
C THR A 35 -31.66 1.90 -2.93
N ALA A 36 -30.98 2.96 -2.47
CA ALA A 36 -29.72 3.43 -3.07
C ALA A 36 -28.65 2.33 -3.06
N CYS A 37 -28.58 1.55 -1.98
CA CYS A 37 -27.75 0.36 -1.87
C CYS A 37 -28.03 -0.68 -2.98
N GLY A 38 -29.31 -0.99 -3.23
CA GLY A 38 -29.71 -1.90 -4.30
C GLY A 38 -29.46 -1.34 -5.70
N TYR A 39 -29.58 -0.02 -5.89
CA TYR A 39 -29.23 0.63 -7.16
C TYR A 39 -27.73 0.51 -7.48
N ILE A 40 -26.85 0.58 -6.48
CA ILE A 40 -25.41 0.42 -6.67
C ILE A 40 -25.08 -1.03 -7.08
N ILE A 41 -25.43 -2.01 -6.23
CA ILE A 41 -25.00 -3.40 -6.41
C ILE A 41 -25.68 -4.13 -7.56
N ASN A 42 -26.96 -3.84 -7.84
CA ASN A 42 -27.71 -4.53 -8.91
C ASN A 42 -27.68 -3.74 -10.24
N SER A 43 -26.67 -2.90 -10.46
CA SER A 43 -26.50 -2.19 -11.73
C SER A 43 -25.49 -2.88 -12.64
N ASP A 44 -25.80 -2.96 -13.93
CA ASP A 44 -24.91 -3.46 -14.98
C ASP A 44 -23.82 -2.42 -15.35
N ASN A 45 -23.22 -1.76 -14.34
CA ASN A 45 -22.24 -0.69 -14.51
C ASN A 45 -20.81 -1.26 -14.36
N PRO A 46 -20.10 -1.57 -15.47
CA PRO A 46 -18.81 -2.27 -15.41
C PRO A 46 -17.67 -1.42 -14.83
N TYR A 47 -17.89 -0.12 -14.63
CA TYR A 47 -16.91 0.80 -14.05
C TYR A 47 -17.11 1.03 -12.54
N GLY A 48 -18.26 0.63 -11.97
CA GLY A 48 -18.59 0.90 -10.56
C GLY A 48 -18.69 2.38 -10.19
N VAL A 49 -18.76 3.30 -11.17
CA VAL A 49 -18.80 4.75 -10.95
C VAL A 49 -20.24 5.26 -10.87
N PHE A 50 -20.59 5.96 -9.79
CA PHE A 50 -21.91 6.53 -9.54
C PHE A 50 -21.81 7.99 -9.09
N PRO A 51 -22.90 8.78 -9.20
CA PRO A 51 -23.02 9.99 -8.40
C PRO A 51 -23.00 9.58 -6.92
N ALA A 52 -21.96 9.90 -6.16
CA ALA A 52 -21.83 9.41 -4.79
C ALA A 52 -22.82 9.98 -3.78
N ARG A 53 -23.70 10.90 -4.16
CA ARG A 53 -24.91 11.12 -3.35
C ARG A 53 -25.69 9.81 -3.19
N SER A 54 -25.69 8.93 -4.20
CA SER A 54 -26.19 7.55 -4.11
C SER A 54 -25.35 6.66 -3.18
N ILE A 55 -24.01 6.73 -3.23
CA ILE A 55 -23.12 5.98 -2.32
C ILE A 55 -23.37 6.41 -0.86
N TYR A 56 -23.44 7.71 -0.60
CA TYR A 56 -23.73 8.29 0.70
C TYR A 56 -25.16 7.98 1.18
N GLU A 57 -26.18 8.07 0.31
CA GLU A 57 -27.56 7.65 0.61
C GLU A 57 -27.69 6.14 0.88
N CYS A 58 -26.79 5.31 0.34
CA CYS A 58 -26.68 3.93 0.77
C CYS A 58 -26.09 3.84 2.18
N LEU A 59 -24.91 4.41 2.41
CA LEU A 59 -24.19 4.31 3.69
C LEU A 59 -24.98 4.86 4.88
N ILE A 60 -25.64 6.01 4.76
CA ILE A 60 -26.50 6.54 5.84
C ILE A 60 -27.81 5.76 6.03
N SER A 61 -28.14 4.83 5.13
CA SER A 61 -29.25 3.89 5.29
C SER A 61 -28.86 2.55 5.92
N VAL A 62 -27.55 2.28 6.07
CA VAL A 62 -27.04 1.11 6.78
C VAL A 62 -27.34 1.27 8.27
N PRO A 63 -28.10 0.34 8.91
CA PRO A 63 -28.53 0.50 10.29
C PRO A 63 -27.38 0.42 11.29
N PHE A 64 -27.17 1.49 12.08
CA PHE A 64 -26.21 1.48 13.17
C PHE A 64 -26.68 0.59 14.34
N ASN A 65 -25.95 -0.50 14.60
CA ASN A 65 -26.16 -1.37 15.76
C ASN A 65 -25.13 -1.06 16.85
N SER A 66 -25.56 -0.38 17.92
CA SER A 66 -24.69 0.04 19.01
C SER A 66 -24.01 -1.11 19.75
N ALA A 67 -24.63 -2.30 19.83
CA ALA A 67 -24.04 -3.47 20.48
C ALA A 67 -22.91 -4.09 19.64
N VAL A 68 -23.07 -4.12 18.31
CA VAL A 68 -22.00 -4.56 17.39
C VAL A 68 -20.88 -3.52 17.32
N ALA A 69 -21.21 -2.23 17.25
CA ALA A 69 -20.21 -1.16 17.32
C ALA A 69 -19.41 -1.18 18.64
N THR A 70 -20.05 -1.44 19.78
CA THR A 70 -19.36 -1.59 21.07
C THR A 70 -18.40 -2.78 21.06
N ARG A 71 -18.81 -3.92 20.46
CA ARG A 71 -17.93 -5.09 20.29
C ARG A 71 -16.77 -4.81 19.33
N PHE A 72 -17.00 -4.06 18.26
CA PHE A 72 -15.96 -3.64 17.33
C PHE A 72 -14.93 -2.72 18.00
N ILE A 73 -15.35 -1.73 18.78
CA ILE A 73 -14.42 -0.84 19.51
C ILE A 73 -13.60 -1.61 20.55
N ALA A 74 -14.20 -2.58 21.26
CA ALA A 74 -13.45 -3.46 22.16
C ALA A 74 -12.41 -4.31 21.40
N TYR A 75 -12.82 -4.95 20.30
CA TYR A 75 -11.93 -5.73 19.45
C TYR A 75 -10.79 -4.88 18.86
N TYR A 76 -11.10 -3.69 18.33
CA TYR A 76 -10.12 -2.78 17.76
C TYR A 76 -9.13 -2.24 18.80
N ASN A 77 -9.56 -2.00 20.04
CA ASN A 77 -8.66 -1.72 21.16
C ASN A 77 -7.68 -2.89 21.40
N ASP A 78 -8.16 -4.14 21.37
CA ASP A 78 -7.31 -5.31 21.52
C ASP A 78 -6.35 -5.47 20.32
N THR A 79 -6.82 -5.18 19.09
CA THR A 79 -6.00 -5.09 17.87
C THR A 79 -4.91 -4.03 17.98
N LEU A 80 -5.22 -2.84 18.52
CA LEU A 80 -4.22 -1.78 18.77
C LEU A 80 -3.20 -2.21 19.82
N GLN A 81 -3.61 -2.87 20.91
CA GLN A 81 -2.68 -3.41 21.91
C GLN A 81 -1.78 -4.51 21.34
N PHE A 82 -2.25 -5.26 20.35
CA PHE A 82 -1.50 -6.32 19.68
C PHE A 82 -0.49 -5.75 18.67
N HIS A 83 -0.95 -4.91 17.74
CA HIS A 83 -0.17 -4.50 16.57
C HIS A 83 0.65 -3.21 16.77
N ALA A 84 0.22 -2.28 17.63
CA ALA A 84 0.87 -0.98 17.74
C ALA A 84 2.02 -1.00 18.78
N PRO A 85 3.22 -0.48 18.44
CA PRO A 85 4.30 -0.27 19.40
C PRO A 85 4.03 0.98 20.24
N LEU A 86 2.97 0.95 21.05
CA LEU A 86 2.37 2.11 21.73
C LEU A 86 3.37 2.95 22.53
N ALA A 87 4.30 2.32 23.25
CA ALA A 87 5.35 3.04 23.97
C ALA A 87 6.31 3.85 23.06
N TYR A 88 6.61 3.36 21.85
CA TYR A 88 7.46 4.06 20.87
C TYR A 88 6.68 5.14 20.11
N LEU A 89 5.40 4.92 19.82
CA LEU A 89 4.51 5.93 19.21
C LEU A 89 4.27 7.12 20.15
N LYS A 90 4.25 6.87 21.47
CA LYS A 90 4.04 7.90 22.50
C LYS A 90 5.29 8.72 22.82
N ASP A 91 6.47 8.10 22.73
CA ASP A 91 7.76 8.72 23.09
C ASP A 91 8.90 8.05 22.28
N PRO A 92 9.13 8.50 21.02
CA PRO A 92 10.11 7.88 20.13
C PRO A 92 11.56 8.18 20.55
N PRO A 93 12.52 7.27 20.32
CA PRO A 93 13.92 7.50 20.68
C PRO A 93 14.53 8.66 19.89
N SER A 94 15.51 9.36 20.45
CA SER A 94 16.17 10.50 19.78
C SER A 94 16.97 10.15 18.50
N SER A 95 17.07 8.85 18.16
CA SER A 95 17.64 8.34 16.90
C SER A 95 16.56 7.92 15.88
N TYR A 96 15.28 8.09 16.22
CA TYR A 96 14.17 8.01 15.27
C TYR A 96 14.22 9.23 14.34
N GLN A 97 13.75 9.08 13.10
CA GLN A 97 13.98 10.12 12.08
C GLN A 97 13.10 11.38 12.26
N GLN A 98 12.06 11.31 13.09
CA GLN A 98 11.19 12.44 13.44
C GLN A 98 11.67 13.09 14.76
N GLN A 99 11.93 14.39 14.71
CA GLN A 99 12.44 15.19 15.84
C GLN A 99 11.34 16.04 16.49
N SER A 100 11.58 16.50 17.72
CA SER A 100 10.77 17.53 18.38
C SER A 100 10.87 18.88 17.64
N VAL A 101 9.74 19.50 17.31
CA VAL A 101 9.67 20.67 16.41
C VAL A 101 9.92 22.00 17.14
N ASP A 102 10.85 22.81 16.63
CA ASP A 102 10.97 24.24 16.92
C ASP A 102 10.32 25.06 15.79
N LEU A 103 9.16 25.65 16.09
CA LEU A 103 8.35 26.42 15.14
C LEU A 103 8.99 27.76 14.75
N VAL A 104 9.82 28.36 15.61
CA VAL A 104 10.46 29.66 15.34
C VAL A 104 11.70 29.47 14.48
N ALA A 105 12.48 28.41 14.73
CA ALA A 105 13.54 27.98 13.81
C ALA A 105 12.98 27.57 12.44
N GLY A 106 11.83 26.87 12.41
CA GLY A 106 11.13 26.50 11.18
C GLY A 106 10.71 27.71 10.33
N LEU A 107 10.11 28.73 10.96
CA LEU A 107 9.69 29.96 10.26
C LEU A 107 10.87 30.72 9.61
N ASN A 108 12.02 30.80 10.28
CA ASN A 108 13.20 31.43 9.68
C ASN A 108 13.75 30.62 8.50
N ARG A 109 13.78 29.28 8.59
CA ARG A 109 14.20 28.41 7.49
C ARG A 109 13.27 28.47 6.27
N LEU A 110 11.98 28.76 6.46
CA LEU A 110 11.06 29.03 5.35
C LEU A 110 11.42 30.34 4.63
N GLN A 111 11.86 31.37 5.35
CA GLN A 111 12.36 32.61 4.75
C GLN A 111 13.65 32.36 3.94
N ASP A 112 14.59 31.57 4.46
CA ASP A 112 15.82 31.20 3.75
C ASP A 112 15.55 30.35 2.48
N ASN A 113 14.54 29.47 2.52
CA ASN A 113 14.15 28.64 1.38
C ASN A 113 13.46 29.44 0.25
N ILE A 114 12.82 30.57 0.56
CA ILE A 114 12.20 31.46 -0.43
C ILE A 114 13.27 32.16 -1.29
N ASP A 115 14.47 32.38 -0.74
CA ASP A 115 15.57 33.09 -1.41
C ASP A 115 16.44 32.16 -2.29
N MET A 116 16.10 30.87 -2.46
CA MET A 116 16.81 29.93 -3.34
C MET A 116 16.23 29.89 -4.76
N GLU A 117 16.85 30.62 -5.70
CA GLU A 117 16.39 30.82 -7.08
C GLU A 117 16.16 29.54 -7.92
N ASP A 118 16.79 28.41 -7.58
CA ASP A 118 16.68 27.16 -8.36
C ASP A 118 15.30 26.49 -8.28
N LEU A 119 14.50 26.74 -7.22
CA LEU A 119 13.17 26.14 -7.08
C LEU A 119 12.17 26.63 -8.14
N PHE A 120 12.44 27.79 -8.76
CA PHE A 120 11.53 28.47 -9.68
C PHE A 120 11.77 28.16 -11.16
N ARG A 121 12.75 27.31 -11.52
CA ARG A 121 13.04 26.92 -12.91
C ARG A 121 12.13 25.82 -13.48
N SER A 122 10.97 25.59 -12.88
CA SER A 122 9.88 24.77 -13.42
C SER A 122 9.14 25.51 -14.55
N GLU A 123 9.84 25.82 -15.64
CA GLU A 123 9.29 26.53 -16.81
C GLU A 123 8.37 25.63 -17.68
N PHE A 124 7.47 24.86 -17.08
CA PHE A 124 6.43 24.11 -17.81
C PHE A 124 5.36 25.03 -18.45
N PHE A 125 5.35 26.32 -18.09
CA PHE A 125 4.35 27.31 -18.48
C PHE A 125 4.94 28.55 -19.18
N THR A 126 5.87 28.37 -20.13
CA THR A 126 6.51 29.49 -20.88
C THR A 126 5.56 30.35 -21.73
N SER A 127 4.28 30.01 -21.85
CA SER A 127 3.32 30.70 -22.73
C SER A 127 1.89 30.82 -22.18
N PHE A 128 1.56 30.18 -21.05
CA PHE A 128 0.22 30.22 -20.46
C PHE A 128 0.32 30.27 -18.93
N GLN A 129 0.01 31.42 -18.35
CA GLN A 129 -0.11 31.59 -16.90
C GLN A 129 -1.58 31.39 -16.50
N PRO A 130 -1.95 30.30 -15.81
CA PRO A 130 -3.31 30.13 -15.30
C PRO A 130 -3.61 31.19 -14.22
N PRO A 131 -4.86 31.67 -14.10
CA PRO A 131 -5.25 32.52 -12.98
C PRO A 131 -5.23 31.72 -11.67
N ALA A 132 -4.82 32.33 -10.55
CA ALA A 132 -4.82 31.61 -9.28
C ALA A 132 -6.25 31.33 -8.78
N ILE A 133 -6.39 30.31 -7.94
CA ILE A 133 -7.64 29.94 -7.29
C ILE A 133 -7.79 30.75 -6.01
N VAL A 134 -8.83 31.58 -5.91
CA VAL A 134 -9.08 32.46 -4.74
C VAL A 134 -10.00 31.84 -3.69
N SER A 135 -10.85 30.90 -4.08
CA SER A 135 -11.69 30.16 -3.15
C SER A 135 -12.19 28.85 -3.75
N ILE A 136 -12.45 27.87 -2.89
CA ILE A 136 -13.10 26.59 -3.20
C ILE A 136 -14.39 26.52 -2.38
N ASN A 137 -15.54 26.30 -3.04
CA ASN A 137 -16.87 26.34 -2.41
C ASN A 137 -17.14 27.63 -1.59
N GLY A 138 -16.50 28.75 -1.96
CA GLY A 138 -16.57 30.04 -1.24
C GLY A 138 -15.72 30.13 0.03
N ILE A 139 -14.95 29.10 0.36
CA ILE A 139 -13.93 29.06 1.43
C ILE A 139 -12.58 29.41 0.81
N ASP A 140 -11.70 30.09 1.56
CA ASP A 140 -10.31 30.34 1.15
C ASP A 140 -9.61 29.04 0.68
N THR A 141 -8.83 29.14 -0.39
CA THR A 141 -8.24 27.98 -1.09
C THR A 141 -7.37 27.13 -0.18
N VAL A 142 -6.52 27.73 0.65
CA VAL A 142 -5.64 26.98 1.57
C VAL A 142 -6.47 26.37 2.69
N THR A 143 -7.34 27.16 3.30
CA THR A 143 -8.26 26.74 4.38
C THR A 143 -9.13 25.55 3.98
N TYR A 144 -9.62 25.51 2.73
CA TYR A 144 -10.38 24.37 2.22
C TYR A 144 -9.50 23.12 2.05
N LEU A 145 -8.31 23.26 1.45
CA LEU A 145 -7.42 22.14 1.18
C LEU A 145 -6.83 21.54 2.46
N GLU A 146 -6.52 22.35 3.48
CA GLU A 146 -6.12 21.86 4.81
C GLU A 146 -7.23 21.01 5.46
N GLN A 147 -8.49 21.46 5.38
CA GLN A 147 -9.64 20.72 5.89
C GLN A 147 -9.93 19.46 5.06
N PHE A 148 -9.73 19.50 3.74
CA PHE A 148 -9.91 18.34 2.87
C PHE A 148 -8.87 17.27 3.16
N ALA A 149 -7.58 17.64 3.27
CA ALA A 149 -6.49 16.75 3.65
C ALA A 149 -6.70 16.13 5.04
N SER A 150 -6.96 16.97 6.06
CA SER A 150 -7.14 16.52 7.44
C SER A 150 -8.34 15.58 7.64
N ASN A 151 -9.29 15.53 6.69
CA ASN A 151 -10.41 14.60 6.72
C ASN A 151 -10.17 13.36 5.84
N ASN A 152 -9.54 13.50 4.67
CA ASN A 152 -9.55 12.46 3.62
C ASN A 152 -8.22 11.75 3.37
N SER A 153 -7.10 12.30 3.84
CA SER A 153 -5.78 11.66 3.69
C SER A 153 -5.64 10.46 4.64
N PHE A 154 -4.60 9.63 4.46
CA PHE A 154 -4.41 8.41 5.24
C PHE A 154 -4.17 8.64 6.75
N GLY A 155 -3.97 9.88 7.20
CA GLY A 155 -3.71 10.22 8.60
C GLY A 155 -2.24 10.02 8.96
N THR A 156 -1.36 10.73 8.25
CA THR A 156 0.08 10.74 8.55
C THR A 156 0.38 11.51 9.84
N LEU A 157 1.61 11.39 10.37
CA LEU A 157 1.96 12.05 11.65
C LEU A 157 1.99 13.59 11.53
N GLU A 158 2.23 14.11 10.33
CA GLU A 158 2.34 15.54 10.07
C GLU A 158 1.30 16.04 9.03
N PRO A 159 0.47 17.06 9.33
CA PRO A 159 -0.55 17.55 8.39
C PRO A 159 -0.03 18.01 7.02
N HIS A 160 1.25 18.35 6.89
CA HIS A 160 1.86 18.68 5.59
C HIS A 160 2.13 17.45 4.71
N ALA A 161 2.28 16.26 5.30
CA ALA A 161 2.33 15.00 4.56
C ALA A 161 0.92 14.56 4.12
N ASP A 162 -0.13 14.90 4.89
CA ASP A 162 -1.52 14.77 4.46
C ASP A 162 -1.89 15.77 3.35
N TRP A 163 -1.39 17.01 3.40
CA TRP A 163 -1.50 17.98 2.30
C TRP A 163 -0.81 17.47 1.02
N ASN A 164 0.38 16.89 1.13
CA ASN A 164 1.10 16.35 -0.04
C ASN A 164 0.34 15.22 -0.75
N GLN A 165 -0.50 14.46 -0.04
CA GLN A 165 -1.36 13.43 -0.64
C GLN A 165 -2.51 14.00 -1.49
N LEU A 166 -2.78 15.31 -1.45
CA LEU A 166 -3.73 15.96 -2.38
C LEU A 166 -3.13 16.20 -3.77
N MET A 167 -1.80 16.18 -3.88
CA MET A 167 -1.08 16.52 -5.11
C MET A 167 -0.85 15.29 -5.99
N LEU A 168 -0.76 15.46 -7.31
CA LEU A 168 -0.36 14.37 -8.20
C LEU A 168 1.09 13.99 -7.95
N SER A 169 1.38 12.70 -8.00
CA SER A 169 2.69 12.11 -7.74
C SER A 169 3.05 11.23 -8.93
N PRO A 170 4.13 11.51 -9.68
CA PRO A 170 4.52 10.67 -10.82
C PRO A 170 4.81 9.21 -10.48
N VAL A 171 5.10 8.91 -9.21
CA VAL A 171 5.21 7.53 -8.69
C VAL A 171 3.84 6.92 -8.45
N GLY A 172 2.87 7.67 -7.92
CA GLY A 172 1.47 7.22 -7.82
C GLY A 172 0.88 6.94 -9.20
N ASP A 173 1.07 7.85 -10.15
CA ASP A 173 0.57 7.73 -11.54
C ASP A 173 1.05 6.44 -12.23
N ILE A 174 2.32 6.06 -12.07
CA ILE A 174 2.90 4.84 -12.69
C ILE A 174 2.61 3.55 -11.92
N LEU A 175 2.16 3.65 -10.66
CA LEU A 175 1.62 2.54 -9.87
C LEU A 175 0.09 2.43 -9.99
N GLY A 176 -0.55 3.30 -10.77
CA GLY A 176 -2.01 3.33 -10.94
C GLY A 176 -2.77 3.85 -9.71
N TYR A 177 -2.09 4.50 -8.76
CA TYR A 177 -2.69 5.01 -7.53
C TYR A 177 -3.27 6.42 -7.72
N PHE A 178 -4.54 6.60 -7.35
CA PHE A 178 -5.13 7.93 -7.24
C PHE A 178 -4.60 8.66 -6.00
N ASN A 179 -4.33 9.97 -6.15
CA ASN A 179 -4.15 10.83 -4.99
C ASN A 179 -5.48 11.07 -4.26
N VAL A 180 -5.43 11.65 -3.06
CA VAL A 180 -6.60 11.84 -2.19
C VAL A 180 -7.67 12.75 -2.82
N PHE A 181 -7.28 13.69 -3.69
CA PHE A 181 -8.20 14.64 -4.31
C PHE A 181 -8.88 14.09 -5.58
N SER A 182 -8.21 13.19 -6.31
CA SER A 182 -8.66 12.64 -7.60
C SER A 182 -9.29 11.24 -7.50
N GLY A 183 -9.22 10.58 -6.35
CA GLY A 183 -9.88 9.28 -6.15
C GLY A 183 -9.70 8.61 -4.77
N GLY A 184 -8.67 8.99 -4.00
CA GLY A 184 -8.40 8.43 -2.67
C GLY A 184 -9.26 8.98 -1.52
N GLY A 185 -10.22 9.87 -1.80
CA GLY A 185 -11.06 10.50 -0.79
C GLY A 185 -11.99 9.51 -0.07
N THR A 186 -11.98 9.53 1.26
CA THR A 186 -12.74 8.55 2.09
C THR A 186 -14.11 9.08 2.53
N PHE A 187 -14.27 10.38 2.73
CA PHE A 187 -15.49 10.97 3.28
C PHE A 187 -16.19 11.90 2.29
N TYR A 188 -17.52 11.78 2.25
CA TYR A 188 -18.40 12.59 1.41
C TYR A 188 -18.18 14.10 1.65
N PRO A 189 -17.56 14.84 0.70
CA PRO A 189 -17.20 16.25 0.88
C PRO A 189 -18.38 17.20 0.62
N GLY A 190 -19.58 16.65 0.42
CA GLY A 190 -20.74 17.38 -0.05
C GLY A 190 -20.85 17.41 -1.58
N ASP A 191 -21.47 18.49 -2.06
CA ASP A 191 -22.20 18.52 -3.31
C ASP A 191 -21.69 19.63 -4.23
N THR A 192 -21.13 19.25 -5.39
CA THR A 192 -20.18 20.03 -6.19
C THR A 192 -18.84 20.35 -5.52
N ILE A 193 -17.82 20.55 -6.36
CA ILE A 193 -16.71 21.44 -6.06
C ILE A 193 -16.74 22.61 -7.04
N THR A 194 -16.76 23.84 -6.52
CA THR A 194 -16.71 25.08 -7.26
C THR A 194 -15.40 25.81 -6.96
N TRP A 195 -14.53 25.82 -7.95
CA TRP A 195 -13.30 26.60 -7.97
C TRP A 195 -13.60 28.01 -8.47
N THR A 196 -13.20 29.05 -7.75
CA THR A 196 -13.26 30.45 -8.22
C THR A 196 -11.85 30.99 -8.43
N PHE A 197 -11.65 31.67 -9.55
CA PHE A 197 -10.34 32.14 -10.02
C PHE A 197 -10.21 33.67 -9.91
N GLU A 198 -8.98 34.19 -9.82
CA GLU A 198 -8.67 35.63 -9.73
C GLU A 198 -9.28 36.47 -10.86
N ASN A 199 -9.46 35.88 -12.05
CA ASN A 199 -10.07 36.53 -13.21
C ASN A 199 -11.61 36.69 -13.10
N GLY A 200 -12.22 36.25 -12.00
CA GLY A 200 -13.67 36.29 -11.76
C GLY A 200 -14.47 35.18 -12.44
N THR A 201 -13.81 34.21 -13.10
CA THR A 201 -14.47 32.98 -13.58
C THR A 201 -14.56 31.94 -12.47
N SER A 202 -15.43 30.95 -12.66
CA SER A 202 -15.50 29.76 -11.81
C SER A 202 -15.69 28.50 -12.65
N LEU A 203 -15.15 27.38 -12.17
CA LEU A 203 -15.37 26.03 -12.67
C LEU A 203 -16.13 25.24 -11.60
N THR A 204 -17.22 24.59 -11.96
CA THR A 204 -17.99 23.72 -11.06
C THR A 204 -18.00 22.31 -11.63
N GLU A 205 -17.56 21.36 -10.81
CA GLU A 205 -17.50 19.94 -11.16
C GLU A 205 -18.29 19.10 -10.16
N GLU A 206 -18.76 17.95 -10.62
CA GLU A 206 -19.34 16.92 -9.75
C GLU A 206 -18.22 15.97 -9.33
N PHE A 207 -17.99 15.82 -8.02
CA PHE A 207 -17.29 14.64 -7.51
C PHE A 207 -18.05 13.37 -7.96
N ILE A 208 -17.34 12.25 -8.14
CA ILE A 208 -17.92 10.91 -8.44
C ILE A 208 -17.49 9.85 -7.40
N GLY A 209 -18.34 8.87 -7.12
CA GLY A 209 -18.08 7.80 -6.15
C GLY A 209 -17.87 6.45 -6.82
N ILE A 210 -16.96 5.65 -6.25
CA ILE A 210 -16.54 4.36 -6.80
C ILE A 210 -16.98 3.22 -5.87
N TYR A 211 -17.67 2.23 -6.40
CA TYR A 211 -17.99 0.97 -5.71
C TYR A 211 -17.02 -0.14 -6.15
N LEU A 212 -16.14 -0.56 -5.24
CA LEU A 212 -15.22 -1.67 -5.45
C LEU A 212 -15.89 -3.00 -5.12
N SER A 213 -16.54 -3.59 -6.13
CA SER A 213 -17.29 -4.85 -5.98
C SER A 213 -16.42 -5.99 -5.46
N GLN A 214 -16.97 -6.77 -4.53
CA GLN A 214 -16.33 -7.95 -3.93
C GLN A 214 -16.66 -9.25 -4.68
N GLY A 215 -17.06 -9.15 -5.96
CA GLY A 215 -17.61 -10.25 -6.74
C GLY A 215 -19.13 -10.42 -6.55
N PRO A 216 -19.70 -11.61 -6.84
CA PRO A 216 -21.14 -11.84 -6.76
C PRO A 216 -21.61 -11.95 -5.29
N THR A 217 -22.45 -11.02 -4.86
CA THR A 217 -23.01 -10.95 -3.49
C THR A 217 -24.44 -11.50 -3.37
N GLY A 218 -25.06 -11.86 -4.49
CA GLY A 218 -26.52 -11.93 -4.59
C GLY A 218 -27.20 -10.56 -4.49
N PRO A 219 -28.54 -10.50 -4.61
CA PRO A 219 -29.28 -9.25 -4.73
C PRO A 219 -29.48 -8.54 -3.38
N LEU A 220 -28.49 -7.76 -2.95
CA LEU A 220 -28.60 -6.84 -1.82
C LEU A 220 -29.43 -5.62 -2.25
N GLN A 221 -30.50 -5.26 -1.54
CA GLN A 221 -31.45 -4.21 -1.99
C GLN A 221 -31.48 -2.96 -1.10
N THR A 222 -31.29 -3.14 0.21
CA THR A 222 -31.42 -2.13 1.25
C THR A 222 -30.13 -1.97 2.04
N GLY A 223 -30.01 -0.88 2.82
CA GLY A 223 -28.96 -0.73 3.81
C GLY A 223 -28.94 -1.85 4.88
N GLY A 224 -30.07 -2.51 5.12
CA GLY A 224 -30.15 -3.68 6.00
C GLY A 224 -29.47 -4.92 5.41
N ASP A 225 -29.60 -5.13 4.10
CA ASP A 225 -28.93 -6.24 3.39
C ASP A 225 -27.42 -5.99 3.32
N PHE A 226 -27.01 -4.74 3.06
CA PHE A 226 -25.60 -4.31 3.16
C PHE A 226 -25.03 -4.55 4.56
N TYR A 227 -25.79 -4.26 5.62
CA TYR A 227 -25.35 -4.54 6.99
C TYR A 227 -25.16 -6.05 7.22
N ASN A 228 -26.13 -6.87 6.80
CA ASN A 228 -26.05 -8.32 6.93
C ASN A 228 -24.82 -8.87 6.18
N PHE A 229 -24.57 -8.42 4.96
CA PHE A 229 -23.42 -8.88 4.17
C PHE A 229 -22.09 -8.32 4.69
N PHE A 230 -21.86 -7.01 4.60
CA PHE A 230 -20.54 -6.41 4.88
C PHE A 230 -20.17 -6.35 6.38
N VAL A 231 -21.13 -6.41 7.31
CA VAL A 231 -20.88 -6.29 8.76
C VAL A 231 -21.06 -7.63 9.51
N LEU A 232 -21.88 -8.55 9.00
CA LEU A 232 -22.11 -9.87 9.63
C LEU A 232 -21.62 -11.07 8.80
N GLY A 233 -21.23 -10.89 7.53
CA GLY A 233 -20.84 -11.98 6.64
C GLY A 233 -22.01 -12.84 6.14
N PHE A 234 -23.24 -12.32 6.18
CA PHE A 234 -24.45 -13.05 5.79
C PHE A 234 -24.90 -12.67 4.38
N TYR A 235 -24.75 -13.60 3.45
CA TYR A 235 -25.32 -13.54 2.11
C TYR A 235 -26.87 -13.57 2.14
N PRO A 236 -27.56 -13.13 1.07
CA PRO A 236 -29.00 -13.34 0.88
C PRO A 236 -29.35 -14.83 0.98
N ALA A 237 -30.49 -15.17 1.62
CA ALA A 237 -30.86 -16.55 1.90
C ALA A 237 -31.08 -17.43 0.64
N ASP A 238 -31.35 -16.82 -0.51
CA ASP A 238 -31.52 -17.49 -1.81
C ASP A 238 -30.24 -17.46 -2.68
N PHE A 239 -29.12 -16.97 -2.15
CA PHE A 239 -27.82 -16.92 -2.84
C PHE A 239 -26.81 -17.87 -2.19
N ASP A 240 -26.31 -18.83 -2.98
CA ASP A 240 -25.25 -19.73 -2.57
C ASP A 240 -23.90 -19.23 -3.11
N PRO A 241 -22.98 -18.70 -2.27
CA PRO A 241 -21.66 -18.26 -2.69
C PRO A 241 -20.75 -19.43 -3.12
N TYR A 242 -21.11 -20.67 -2.78
CA TYR A 242 -20.43 -21.90 -3.20
C TYR A 242 -21.23 -22.66 -4.27
N GLY A 243 -22.29 -22.05 -4.81
CA GLY A 243 -23.15 -22.61 -5.85
C GLY A 243 -22.35 -22.88 -7.13
N SER A 244 -22.31 -24.14 -7.55
CA SER A 244 -21.38 -24.63 -8.56
C SER A 244 -21.59 -24.01 -9.95
N ASN A 245 -20.64 -23.19 -10.39
CA ASN A 245 -20.40 -22.86 -11.80
C ASN A 245 -19.71 -24.03 -12.55
N GLU A 246 -20.01 -25.28 -12.20
CA GLU A 246 -19.54 -26.47 -12.94
C GLU A 246 -20.34 -26.67 -14.24
N GLY A 247 -19.98 -25.87 -15.24
CA GLY A 247 -20.41 -26.05 -16.62
C GLY A 247 -19.65 -27.17 -17.34
N ASP A 248 -19.81 -28.41 -16.86
CA ASP A 248 -19.50 -29.70 -17.54
C ASP A 248 -18.34 -29.69 -18.58
N GLU A 249 -17.09 -29.70 -18.10
CA GLU A 249 -16.00 -30.37 -18.84
C GLU A 249 -15.35 -31.46 -17.96
N THR A 250 -15.23 -32.66 -18.51
CA THR A 250 -14.85 -33.87 -17.77
C THR A 250 -13.37 -34.20 -17.92
N GLY A 251 -12.55 -33.74 -16.95
CA GLY A 251 -11.11 -34.07 -16.89
C GLY A 251 -10.46 -33.62 -15.60
N GLY A 252 -10.53 -34.44 -14.55
CA GLY A 252 -10.01 -34.08 -13.23
C GLY A 252 -8.52 -34.36 -13.02
N ASP A 253 -7.91 -33.55 -12.17
CA ASP A 253 -6.82 -33.98 -11.26
C ASP A 253 -7.16 -33.51 -9.83
N SER A 254 -6.46 -33.99 -8.81
CA SER A 254 -6.80 -33.75 -7.40
C SER A 254 -5.63 -33.16 -6.60
N SER A 255 -5.65 -31.84 -6.45
CA SER A 255 -4.84 -31.05 -5.51
C SER A 255 -5.75 -30.09 -4.74
N GLY A 256 -5.57 -30.00 -3.42
CA GLY A 256 -6.44 -29.18 -2.57
C GLY A 256 -6.17 -27.68 -2.76
N ASP A 257 -7.25 -26.93 -2.91
CA ASP A 257 -7.28 -25.46 -2.98
C ASP A 257 -7.74 -24.93 -1.62
N ASP A 258 -6.84 -24.28 -0.88
CA ASP A 258 -7.16 -23.54 0.35
C ASP A 258 -7.23 -22.05 -0.01
N GLY A 259 -8.46 -21.50 -0.02
CA GLY A 259 -8.79 -20.33 -0.82
C GLY A 259 -8.07 -19.03 -0.46
N ASP A 260 -7.19 -18.57 -1.36
CA ASP A 260 -6.66 -17.21 -1.35
C ASP A 260 -7.63 -16.24 -2.05
N ILE A 261 -8.25 -15.33 -1.28
CA ILE A 261 -9.10 -14.26 -1.82
C ILE A 261 -8.21 -13.12 -2.34
N THR A 262 -7.46 -13.41 -3.40
CA THR A 262 -6.81 -12.35 -4.19
C THR A 262 -7.90 -11.45 -4.77
N THR A 263 -7.89 -10.16 -4.41
CA THR A 263 -8.83 -9.18 -4.95
C THR A 263 -8.38 -8.75 -6.34
N SER A 264 -8.45 -9.67 -7.30
CA SER A 264 -8.08 -9.43 -8.69
C SER A 264 -9.06 -8.47 -9.34
N MET A 265 -8.58 -7.30 -9.77
CA MET A 265 -9.39 -6.30 -10.49
C MET A 265 -9.67 -6.76 -11.93
N VAL A 266 -10.56 -7.73 -12.10
CA VAL A 266 -11.03 -8.18 -13.41
C VAL A 266 -11.99 -7.13 -13.98
N ALA A 267 -11.44 -6.11 -14.62
CA ALA A 267 -12.18 -5.15 -15.42
C ALA A 267 -12.80 -5.87 -16.64
N THR A 268 -14.08 -6.26 -16.54
CA THR A 268 -14.83 -6.97 -17.58
C THR A 268 -15.26 -6.05 -18.73
N SER A 269 -14.28 -5.41 -19.40
CA SER A 269 -14.54 -4.63 -20.60
C SER A 269 -14.93 -5.55 -21.75
N SER A 270 -16.24 -5.65 -22.02
CA SER A 270 -16.80 -6.39 -23.16
C SER A 270 -16.52 -5.67 -24.49
N ALA A 271 -15.27 -5.70 -24.93
CA ALA A 271 -14.86 -5.14 -26.22
C ALA A 271 -15.52 -5.92 -27.38
N PRO A 272 -16.05 -5.24 -28.42
CA PRO A 272 -16.66 -5.91 -29.57
C PRO A 272 -15.57 -6.61 -30.40
N SER A 273 -15.74 -7.90 -30.66
CA SER A 273 -14.72 -8.79 -31.25
C SER A 273 -14.10 -8.25 -32.57
N PRO A 274 -12.81 -7.88 -32.59
CA PRO A 274 -12.11 -7.57 -33.82
C PRO A 274 -11.59 -8.87 -34.46
N SER A 275 -11.85 -9.06 -35.76
CA SER A 275 -11.29 -10.20 -36.49
C SER A 275 -9.82 -9.97 -36.84
N SER A 276 -8.99 -10.97 -36.55
CA SER A 276 -7.61 -11.18 -37.04
C SER A 276 -6.55 -10.09 -36.76
N THR A 277 -5.56 -10.51 -35.98
CA THR A 277 -4.14 -10.10 -36.13
C THR A 277 -3.80 -8.62 -35.87
N ALA A 278 -4.17 -8.11 -34.70
CA ALA A 278 -3.32 -7.11 -34.06
C ALA A 278 -2.00 -7.78 -33.60
N PRO A 279 -0.83 -7.13 -33.77
CA PRO A 279 0.38 -7.57 -33.07
C PRO A 279 0.21 -7.38 -31.55
N PRO A 280 0.94 -8.12 -30.70
CA PRO A 280 0.97 -7.82 -29.27
C PRO A 280 1.44 -6.38 -29.05
N PRO A 281 0.96 -5.68 -27.99
CA PRO A 281 1.51 -4.39 -27.60
C PRO A 281 3.04 -4.47 -27.49
N ALA A 282 3.73 -3.47 -28.06
CA ALA A 282 5.18 -3.40 -27.89
C ALA A 282 5.49 -3.20 -26.41
N ALA A 283 6.34 -4.06 -25.83
CA ALA A 283 6.74 -3.98 -24.43
C ALA A 283 7.20 -2.56 -24.10
N MET A 284 6.66 -1.99 -23.02
CA MET A 284 7.03 -0.65 -22.57
C MET A 284 8.51 -0.65 -22.19
N THR A 285 9.29 0.18 -22.88
CA THR A 285 10.74 0.32 -22.65
C THR A 285 11.08 1.47 -21.70
N GLY A 286 10.06 2.17 -21.19
CA GLY A 286 10.14 3.29 -20.26
C GLY A 286 8.73 3.76 -19.86
N TRP A 287 8.65 4.62 -18.84
CA TRP A 287 7.39 5.11 -18.31
C TRP A 287 6.63 6.03 -19.27
N ASN A 288 5.30 5.87 -19.34
CA ASN A 288 4.41 6.79 -20.04
C ASN A 288 3.99 7.97 -19.13
N ASN A 289 4.97 8.62 -18.49
CA ASN A 289 4.76 9.77 -17.59
C ASN A 289 5.88 10.80 -17.80
N GLY A 290 5.50 12.07 -17.96
CA GLY A 290 6.40 13.17 -18.34
C GLY A 290 7.44 13.57 -17.29
N ALA A 291 7.34 13.08 -16.05
CA ALA A 291 8.39 13.27 -15.04
C ALA A 291 9.64 12.39 -15.29
N TYR A 292 9.51 11.32 -16.07
CA TYR A 292 10.59 10.41 -16.38
C TYR A 292 11.10 10.62 -17.81
N PRO A 293 12.41 10.47 -18.07
CA PRO A 293 12.92 10.41 -19.44
C PRO A 293 12.27 9.25 -20.21
N SER A 294 11.77 9.53 -21.41
CA SER A 294 11.00 8.59 -22.25
C SER A 294 11.79 7.38 -22.76
N THR A 295 13.08 7.27 -22.44
CA THR A 295 13.95 6.16 -22.80
C THR A 295 15.04 6.01 -21.74
N PRO A 296 14.89 5.08 -20.77
CA PRO A 296 15.96 4.72 -19.85
C PRO A 296 17.09 3.94 -20.53
N ASP A 297 18.30 4.02 -19.95
CA ASP A 297 19.44 3.17 -20.30
C ASP A 297 19.26 1.72 -19.82
N VAL A 298 18.42 1.53 -18.80
CA VAL A 298 18.03 0.24 -18.20
C VAL A 298 16.54 0.28 -17.83
N ALA A 299 15.77 -0.65 -18.33
CA ALA A 299 14.41 -0.93 -17.86
C ALA A 299 14.36 -2.38 -17.34
N GLN A 300 13.45 -2.63 -16.40
CA GLN A 300 13.03 -3.99 -16.07
C GLN A 300 12.21 -4.59 -17.22
N GLU A 301 12.19 -5.92 -17.29
CA GLU A 301 11.23 -6.63 -18.12
C GLU A 301 9.83 -6.47 -17.53
N ASP A 302 8.83 -6.31 -18.39
CA ASP A 302 7.43 -6.04 -18.04
C ASP A 302 7.21 -4.76 -17.18
N LEU A 303 7.90 -3.67 -17.55
CA LEU A 303 7.78 -2.35 -16.93
C LEU A 303 6.43 -1.66 -17.26
N GLY A 304 5.52 -1.52 -16.30
CA GLY A 304 4.27 -0.78 -16.53
C GLY A 304 3.26 -0.85 -15.38
N ILE A 305 2.21 -0.01 -15.44
CA ILE A 305 1.09 0.04 -14.45
C ILE A 305 0.39 -1.33 -14.28
N PHE A 306 0.38 -2.14 -15.34
CA PHE A 306 -0.22 -3.48 -15.37
C PHE A 306 0.82 -4.59 -15.60
N GLY A 307 2.11 -4.27 -15.47
CA GLY A 307 3.22 -5.21 -15.60
C GLY A 307 3.88 -5.49 -14.25
N GLY A 308 4.69 -6.55 -14.19
CA GLY A 308 5.31 -6.99 -12.94
C GLY A 308 6.54 -6.20 -12.49
N GLY A 309 7.18 -5.41 -13.36
CA GLY A 309 8.44 -4.74 -13.08
C GLY A 309 8.33 -3.23 -12.82
N PHE A 310 9.12 -2.70 -11.88
CA PHE A 310 9.12 -1.27 -11.55
C PHE A 310 10.45 -0.54 -11.80
N LEU A 311 11.57 -1.22 -12.04
CA LEU A 311 12.88 -0.56 -12.10
C LEU A 311 13.17 0.16 -13.43
N SER A 312 13.57 1.43 -13.34
CA SER A 312 14.11 2.19 -14.48
C SER A 312 15.40 2.95 -14.12
N GLY A 313 16.35 3.01 -15.05
CA GLY A 313 17.69 3.52 -14.83
C GLY A 313 18.18 4.45 -15.95
N TYR A 314 18.77 5.59 -15.58
CA TYR A 314 19.09 6.72 -16.45
C TYR A 314 20.53 7.21 -16.21
N PHE A 315 21.29 7.51 -17.26
CA PHE A 315 22.68 8.00 -17.16
C PHE A 315 22.80 9.46 -17.60
N LEU A 316 22.91 10.37 -16.63
CA LEU A 316 23.09 11.80 -16.84
C LEU A 316 24.55 12.07 -17.28
N GLN A 317 24.80 11.98 -18.58
CA GLN A 317 26.14 11.98 -19.17
C GLN A 317 26.98 13.22 -18.82
N GLU A 318 26.35 14.41 -18.76
CA GLU A 318 27.06 15.67 -18.50
C GLU A 318 27.57 15.80 -17.05
N SER A 319 26.82 15.25 -16.08
CA SER A 319 27.18 15.23 -14.66
C SER A 319 27.87 13.93 -14.21
N PHE A 320 27.91 12.92 -15.09
CA PHE A 320 28.35 11.55 -14.83
C PHE A 320 27.61 10.89 -13.65
N ILE A 321 26.30 11.14 -13.51
CA ILE A 321 25.44 10.55 -12.48
C ILE A 321 24.57 9.47 -13.10
N ALA A 322 24.59 8.27 -12.52
CA ALA A 322 23.59 7.24 -12.81
C ALA A 322 22.43 7.35 -11.80
N VAL A 323 21.18 7.31 -12.26
CA VAL A 323 19.97 7.30 -11.42
C VAL A 323 19.26 5.97 -11.61
N LEU A 324 18.98 5.24 -10.54
CA LEU A 324 18.11 4.07 -10.52
C LEU A 324 16.86 4.44 -9.73
N SER A 325 15.71 4.54 -10.41
CA SER A 325 14.42 4.73 -9.77
C SER A 325 13.81 3.36 -9.44
N ILE A 326 13.31 3.25 -8.21
CA ILE A 326 12.63 2.09 -7.65
C ILE A 326 11.30 2.60 -7.06
N PRO A 327 10.22 2.66 -7.86
CA PRO A 327 8.89 3.10 -7.42
C PRO A 327 8.25 2.18 -6.36
N SER A 328 8.56 0.89 -6.39
CA SER A 328 8.03 -0.12 -5.46
C SER A 328 9.02 -1.27 -5.28
N PHE A 329 8.89 -2.02 -4.18
CA PHE A 329 9.47 -3.35 -4.00
C PHE A 329 8.38 -4.44 -3.97
N ASP A 330 7.14 -4.12 -4.30
CA ASP A 330 5.99 -5.04 -4.22
C ASP A 330 5.85 -5.91 -5.48
N GLU A 331 6.89 -6.69 -5.78
CA GLU A 331 6.97 -7.55 -6.97
C GLU A 331 6.81 -9.03 -6.62
N TYR A 332 6.29 -9.81 -7.57
CA TYR A 332 5.92 -11.21 -7.42
C TYR A 332 6.29 -12.02 -8.67
N GLY A 333 6.32 -13.35 -8.58
CA GLY A 333 6.52 -14.21 -9.75
C GLY A 333 7.90 -14.04 -10.40
N ASP A 334 7.94 -14.08 -11.74
CA ASP A 334 9.19 -13.90 -12.49
C ASP A 334 9.79 -12.48 -12.33
N ALA A 335 9.01 -11.46 -11.95
CA ALA A 335 9.53 -10.11 -11.72
C ALA A 335 10.62 -10.07 -10.64
N LEU A 336 10.48 -10.90 -9.59
CA LEU A 336 11.51 -11.10 -8.56
C LEU A 336 12.89 -11.45 -9.13
N LYS A 337 12.94 -12.16 -10.28
CA LYS A 337 14.18 -12.53 -10.99
C LYS A 337 14.66 -11.39 -11.89
N THR A 338 13.73 -10.69 -12.55
CA THR A 338 14.06 -9.57 -13.44
C THR A 338 14.61 -8.41 -12.63
N PHE A 339 14.02 -8.05 -11.49
CA PHE A 339 14.53 -7.09 -10.49
C PHE A 339 16.01 -7.31 -10.17
N GLN A 340 16.35 -8.53 -9.72
CA GLN A 340 17.73 -8.91 -9.37
C GLN A 340 18.70 -8.68 -10.53
N SER A 341 18.29 -9.03 -11.75
CA SER A 341 19.10 -8.86 -12.96
C SER A 341 19.19 -7.39 -13.40
N THR A 342 18.13 -6.59 -13.20
CA THR A 342 18.05 -5.18 -13.57
C THR A 342 18.91 -4.30 -12.67
N VAL A 343 19.01 -4.59 -11.36
CA VAL A 343 19.96 -3.91 -10.47
C VAL A 343 21.41 -4.22 -10.86
N ASP A 344 21.75 -5.48 -11.15
CA ASP A 344 23.08 -5.86 -11.65
C ASP A 344 23.40 -5.21 -13.01
N GLU A 345 22.44 -5.17 -13.93
CA GLU A 345 22.54 -4.52 -15.23
C GLU A 345 22.77 -3.00 -15.06
N PHE A 346 21.99 -2.33 -14.22
CA PHE A 346 22.17 -0.90 -13.91
C PHE A 346 23.59 -0.62 -13.42
N ILE A 347 24.05 -1.34 -12.40
CA ILE A 347 25.40 -1.21 -11.86
C ILE A 347 26.44 -1.43 -12.97
N ARG A 348 26.33 -2.55 -13.70
CA ARG A 348 27.27 -2.92 -14.78
C ARG A 348 27.34 -1.87 -15.88
N LYS A 349 26.19 -1.45 -16.44
CA LYS A 349 26.11 -0.44 -17.51
C LYS A 349 26.60 0.92 -17.03
N ALA A 350 26.20 1.36 -15.83
CA ALA A 350 26.64 2.63 -15.27
C ALA A 350 28.17 2.69 -15.09
N LYS A 351 28.80 1.60 -14.61
CA LYS A 351 30.27 1.52 -14.52
C LYS A 351 30.94 1.54 -15.90
N LEU A 352 30.37 0.85 -16.90
CA LEU A 352 30.87 0.84 -18.29
C LEU A 352 30.73 2.20 -18.98
N ALA A 353 29.63 2.92 -18.74
CA ALA A 353 29.42 4.32 -19.15
C ALA A 353 30.30 5.31 -18.37
N GLY A 354 31.10 4.84 -17.40
CA GLY A 354 32.05 5.66 -16.65
C GLY A 354 31.40 6.56 -15.59
N MET A 355 30.15 6.31 -15.19
CA MET A 355 29.43 7.13 -14.21
C MET A 355 30.17 7.20 -12.87
N LYS A 356 30.31 8.41 -12.34
CA LYS A 356 31.13 8.76 -11.16
C LYS A 356 30.34 8.69 -9.86
N LYS A 357 29.02 8.87 -9.90
CA LYS A 357 28.10 8.74 -8.77
C LYS A 357 26.89 7.90 -9.13
N ALA A 358 26.22 7.38 -8.12
CA ALA A 358 24.89 6.78 -8.24
C ALA A 358 23.88 7.55 -7.37
N VAL A 359 22.66 7.65 -7.88
CA VAL A 359 21.45 8.04 -7.14
C VAL A 359 20.54 6.81 -7.14
N ILE A 360 20.08 6.39 -5.97
CA ILE A 360 19.02 5.41 -5.79
C ILE A 360 17.80 6.20 -5.38
N ASP A 361 16.85 6.31 -6.29
CA ASP A 361 15.60 7.05 -6.10
C ASP A 361 14.51 6.09 -5.61
N VAL A 362 14.05 6.35 -4.38
CA VAL A 362 12.95 5.67 -3.69
C VAL A 362 12.00 6.74 -3.10
N GLN A 363 11.89 7.90 -3.75
CA GLN A 363 10.89 8.89 -3.37
C GLN A 363 9.49 8.33 -3.68
N GLN A 364 8.53 8.57 -2.79
CA GLN A 364 7.15 8.03 -2.88
C GLN A 364 7.04 6.49 -2.97
N ASN A 365 8.13 5.73 -2.77
CA ASN A 365 8.10 4.27 -2.73
C ASN A 365 7.34 3.78 -1.49
N VAL A 366 6.29 2.99 -1.71
CA VAL A 366 5.34 2.53 -0.68
C VAL A 366 5.80 1.33 0.14
N GLY A 367 6.95 0.73 -0.20
CA GLY A 367 7.45 -0.51 0.40
C GLY A 367 7.23 -1.71 -0.53
N GLY A 368 6.74 -2.82 0.02
CA GLY A 368 6.67 -4.12 -0.63
C GLY A 368 7.63 -5.13 0.00
N GLN A 369 8.18 -6.05 -0.81
CA GLN A 369 8.96 -7.20 -0.37
C GLN A 369 10.27 -6.79 0.36
N PRO A 370 10.41 -7.04 1.68
CA PRO A 370 11.59 -6.64 2.44
C PRO A 370 12.90 -7.28 1.93
N LEU A 371 12.80 -8.46 1.32
CA LEU A 371 13.93 -9.16 0.75
C LEU A 371 14.49 -8.47 -0.50
N LEU A 372 13.68 -7.80 -1.32
CA LEU A 372 14.18 -7.04 -2.48
C LEU A 372 14.96 -5.78 -2.05
N ALA A 373 14.53 -5.11 -0.98
CA ALA A 373 15.28 -4.00 -0.39
C ALA A 373 16.64 -4.46 0.18
N ILE A 374 16.68 -5.65 0.81
CA ILE A 374 17.92 -6.27 1.29
C ILE A 374 18.83 -6.69 0.13
N ASP A 375 18.26 -7.28 -0.93
CA ASP A 375 18.98 -7.67 -2.15
C ASP A 375 19.64 -6.46 -2.84
N ALA A 376 18.85 -5.40 -3.10
CA ALA A 376 19.33 -4.17 -3.71
C ALA A 376 20.45 -3.54 -2.86
N PHE A 377 20.25 -3.40 -1.55
CA PHE A 377 21.31 -2.93 -0.65
C PHE A 377 22.58 -3.78 -0.78
N GLN A 378 22.45 -5.11 -0.81
CA GLN A 378 23.58 -6.01 -0.84
C GLN A 378 24.36 -5.97 -2.17
N ARG A 379 23.71 -5.61 -3.29
CA ARG A 379 24.38 -5.37 -4.59
C ARG A 379 25.20 -4.08 -4.59
N PHE A 380 24.69 -3.00 -4.00
CA PHE A 380 25.44 -1.75 -3.85
C PHE A 380 26.51 -1.82 -2.76
N PHE A 381 26.31 -2.61 -1.70
CA PHE A 381 27.24 -2.74 -0.56
C PHE A 381 27.67 -4.20 -0.32
N PRO A 382 28.33 -4.86 -1.29
CA PRO A 382 28.59 -6.31 -1.29
C PRO A 382 29.59 -6.82 -0.25
N ASN A 383 30.15 -5.92 0.56
CA ASN A 383 31.06 -6.19 1.67
C ASN A 383 30.47 -5.80 3.05
N VAL A 384 29.26 -5.25 3.09
CA VAL A 384 28.54 -4.87 4.31
C VAL A 384 27.39 -5.83 4.51
N GLN A 385 27.23 -6.40 5.71
CA GLN A 385 26.04 -7.15 6.09
C GLN A 385 24.95 -6.17 6.54
N PRO A 386 23.79 -6.07 5.85
CA PRO A 386 22.70 -5.21 6.32
C PRO A 386 22.14 -5.67 7.67
N PHE A 387 21.88 -4.70 8.56
CA PHE A 387 21.16 -4.90 9.81
C PHE A 387 19.64 -4.83 9.58
N ALA A 388 19.09 -5.88 8.97
CA ALA A 388 17.65 -6.10 8.89
C ALA A 388 17.16 -6.79 10.19
N GLY A 389 17.02 -6.00 11.26
CA GLY A 389 16.60 -6.48 12.58
C GLY A 389 15.20 -6.00 12.98
N SER A 390 14.35 -6.92 13.43
CA SER A 390 12.98 -6.64 13.89
C SER A 390 12.72 -7.22 15.30
N ARG A 391 11.66 -6.74 15.97
CA ARG A 391 11.20 -7.20 17.29
C ARG A 391 9.72 -6.89 17.45
N MET A 392 9.04 -7.66 18.30
CA MET A 392 7.61 -7.54 18.55
C MET A 392 7.35 -6.92 19.93
N ARG A 393 6.16 -6.37 20.15
CA ARG A 393 5.68 -6.03 21.50
C ARG A 393 5.41 -7.34 22.25
N ALA A 394 5.98 -7.49 23.44
CA ALA A 394 5.81 -8.68 24.27
C ALA A 394 4.55 -8.50 25.12
N HIS A 395 3.51 -9.27 24.80
CA HIS A 395 2.26 -9.33 25.56
C HIS A 395 1.69 -10.75 25.50
N TYR A 396 0.76 -11.07 26.42
CA TYR A 396 0.23 -12.43 26.61
C TYR A 396 -0.24 -13.12 25.31
N SER A 397 -1.01 -12.43 24.46
CA SER A 397 -1.49 -13.01 23.19
C SER A 397 -0.37 -13.39 22.23
N ALA A 398 0.69 -12.56 22.14
CA ALA A 398 1.88 -12.86 21.35
C ALA A 398 2.65 -14.04 21.95
N ASP A 399 2.77 -14.11 23.28
CA ASP A 399 3.41 -15.23 23.96
C ASP A 399 2.70 -16.56 23.70
N VAL A 400 1.36 -16.56 23.74
CA VAL A 400 0.53 -17.72 23.43
C VAL A 400 0.69 -18.16 21.98
N MET A 401 0.55 -17.24 21.01
CA MET A 401 0.67 -17.57 19.59
C MET A 401 2.05 -18.12 19.25
N GLY A 402 3.12 -17.37 19.57
CA GLY A 402 4.48 -17.80 19.29
C GLY A 402 4.90 -19.06 20.04
N THR A 403 4.40 -19.28 21.26
CA THR A 403 4.59 -20.55 21.98
C THR A 403 3.93 -21.70 21.24
N VAL A 404 2.68 -21.56 20.77
CA VAL A 404 1.98 -22.62 20.03
C VAL A 404 2.66 -22.89 18.68
N ASP A 405 2.87 -21.87 17.86
CA ASP A 405 3.33 -22.02 16.48
C ASP A 405 4.79 -22.51 16.41
N THR A 406 5.69 -21.91 17.20
CA THR A 406 7.07 -22.40 17.32
C THR A 406 7.10 -23.82 17.92
N THR A 407 6.21 -24.18 18.85
CA THR A 407 6.17 -25.56 19.39
C THR A 407 5.64 -26.55 18.35
N PHE A 408 4.61 -26.20 17.58
CA PHE A 408 4.10 -27.05 16.51
C PHE A 408 5.17 -27.28 15.44
N PHE A 409 5.79 -26.22 14.94
CA PHE A 409 6.88 -26.29 13.97
C PHE A 409 8.04 -27.17 14.46
N ASN A 410 8.51 -26.98 15.69
CA ASN A 410 9.60 -27.79 16.26
C ASN A 410 9.26 -29.28 16.44
N ASN A 411 7.98 -29.68 16.35
CA ASN A 411 7.58 -31.09 16.33
C ASN A 411 7.50 -31.68 14.90
N LEU A 412 7.52 -30.84 13.86
CA LEU A 412 7.65 -31.25 12.46
C LEU A 412 9.11 -31.65 12.16
N THR A 413 9.58 -32.73 12.78
CA THR A 413 10.96 -33.23 12.64
C THR A 413 11.04 -34.42 11.69
N SER A 414 12.24 -34.66 11.14
CA SER A 414 12.56 -35.86 10.35
C SER A 414 12.48 -37.20 11.12
N GLY A 415 12.22 -37.17 12.44
CA GLY A 415 11.84 -38.35 13.22
C GLY A 415 10.37 -38.77 13.06
N ASN A 416 9.52 -37.92 12.48
CA ASN A 416 8.14 -38.24 12.15
C ASN A 416 8.11 -39.08 10.85
N PRO A 417 7.49 -40.28 10.82
CA PRO A 417 7.43 -41.12 9.62
C PRO A 417 6.68 -40.45 8.45
N ASN A 418 5.83 -39.45 8.74
CA ASN A 418 5.09 -38.68 7.75
C ASN A 418 5.77 -37.34 7.40
N PHE A 419 6.99 -37.06 7.89
CA PHE A 419 7.66 -35.76 7.74
C PHE A 419 7.66 -35.28 6.29
N THR A 420 8.08 -36.11 5.34
CA THR A 420 8.13 -35.77 3.91
C THR A 420 6.78 -35.32 3.33
N SER A 421 5.67 -35.91 3.77
CA SER A 421 4.31 -35.50 3.37
C SER A 421 3.77 -34.29 4.14
N LEU A 422 4.37 -33.95 5.29
CA LEU A 422 4.06 -32.74 6.07
C LEU A 422 4.91 -31.54 5.65
N ILE A 423 5.89 -31.70 4.76
CA ILE A 423 6.73 -30.59 4.31
C ILE A 423 5.89 -29.52 3.58
N PRO A 424 5.17 -29.82 2.47
CA PRO A 424 4.47 -28.78 1.71
C PRO A 424 3.31 -28.16 2.50
N ALA A 425 2.51 -28.99 3.18
CA ALA A 425 1.30 -28.54 3.85
C ALA A 425 1.53 -27.85 5.21
N TYR A 426 2.73 -27.94 5.80
CA TYR A 426 3.00 -27.39 7.13
C TYR A 426 4.42 -26.84 7.31
N TYR A 427 5.48 -27.64 7.10
CA TYR A 427 6.85 -27.21 7.45
C TYR A 427 7.29 -26.01 6.61
N ALA A 428 7.04 -26.07 5.29
CA ALA A 428 7.50 -25.07 4.35
C ALA A 428 6.85 -23.70 4.62
N PRO A 429 5.51 -23.53 4.57
CA PRO A 429 4.85 -22.25 4.88
C PRO A 429 5.17 -21.71 6.28
N LEU A 430 5.30 -22.60 7.27
CA LEU A 430 5.63 -22.18 8.64
C LEU A 430 7.07 -21.68 8.79
N SER A 431 8.01 -22.04 7.91
CA SER A 431 9.39 -21.53 7.98
C SER A 431 9.47 -20.01 7.75
N ALA A 432 8.56 -19.45 6.93
CA ALA A 432 8.42 -18.00 6.71
C ALA A 432 7.45 -17.30 7.68
N ASN A 433 6.65 -18.04 8.47
CA ASN A 433 5.72 -17.45 9.43
C ASN A 433 6.46 -16.74 10.59
N GLU A 434 6.11 -15.49 10.90
CA GLU A 434 6.76 -14.68 11.94
C GLU A 434 6.58 -15.21 13.38
N TRP A 435 5.60 -16.08 13.63
CA TRP A 435 5.42 -16.73 14.93
C TRP A 435 6.32 -17.97 15.13
N VAL A 436 7.11 -18.33 14.11
CA VAL A 436 8.07 -19.44 14.12
C VAL A 436 9.50 -18.91 14.18
N VAL A 437 10.04 -18.85 15.40
CA VAL A 437 11.31 -18.15 15.66
C VAL A 437 12.55 -19.04 15.65
N THR A 438 12.40 -20.36 15.65
CA THR A 438 13.55 -21.29 15.59
C THR A 438 14.26 -21.31 14.23
N ASP A 439 13.61 -20.79 13.17
CA ASP A 439 14.24 -20.50 11.88
C ASP A 439 14.72 -19.03 11.74
N ARG A 440 14.58 -18.22 12.79
CA ARG A 440 15.00 -16.81 12.86
C ARG A 440 16.33 -16.66 13.62
N ILE A 441 17.16 -15.71 13.20
CA ILE A 441 18.48 -15.45 13.77
C ILE A 441 18.38 -14.44 14.92
N ASP A 442 18.94 -14.77 16.08
CA ASP A 442 19.16 -13.82 17.18
C ASP A 442 20.24 -12.82 16.78
N ALA A 443 19.87 -11.54 16.68
CA ALA A 443 20.76 -10.47 16.24
C ALA A 443 22.00 -10.28 17.13
N ARG A 444 21.96 -10.77 18.38
CA ARG A 444 23.05 -10.65 19.37
C ARG A 444 24.11 -11.74 19.22
N THR A 445 23.71 -12.93 18.74
CA THR A 445 24.58 -14.12 18.67
C THR A 445 24.95 -14.50 17.23
N GLY A 446 24.14 -14.09 16.24
CA GLY A 446 24.28 -14.54 14.86
C GLY A 446 23.95 -16.02 14.66
N GLN A 447 23.21 -16.63 15.59
CA GLN A 447 22.72 -18.01 15.53
C GLN A 447 21.19 -18.02 15.62
N ASN A 448 20.53 -19.12 15.22
CA ASN A 448 19.08 -19.24 15.37
C ASN A 448 18.65 -19.21 16.85
N PHE A 449 17.44 -18.73 17.13
CA PHE A 449 16.86 -18.89 18.47
C PHE A 449 16.62 -20.37 18.81
N SER A 450 16.82 -20.74 20.07
CA SER A 450 16.60 -22.11 20.56
C SER A 450 15.15 -22.44 20.92
N SER A 451 14.31 -21.41 21.12
CA SER A 451 12.93 -21.53 21.57
C SER A 451 12.20 -20.18 21.46
N TRP A 452 10.87 -20.21 21.44
CA TRP A 452 10.06 -18.99 21.58
C TRP A 452 10.44 -18.19 22.84
N SER A 453 10.61 -18.84 23.98
CA SER A 453 11.00 -18.18 25.24
C SER A 453 12.35 -17.45 25.18
N ALA A 454 13.28 -17.88 24.31
CA ALA A 454 14.56 -17.20 24.09
C ALA A 454 14.41 -15.93 23.22
N PHE A 455 13.43 -15.89 22.32
CA PHE A 455 13.02 -14.69 21.61
C PHE A 455 12.21 -13.76 22.51
N TYR A 456 11.15 -14.27 23.14
CA TYR A 456 10.19 -13.48 23.93
C TYR A 456 10.85 -12.65 25.03
N GLY A 457 11.75 -13.26 25.82
CA GLY A 457 12.80 -12.58 26.60
C GLY A 457 12.36 -11.42 27.51
N PRO A 458 12.13 -11.63 28.83
CA PRO A 458 11.46 -10.68 29.74
C PRO A 458 12.30 -9.46 30.17
N ASN A 459 13.20 -8.97 29.30
CA ASN A 459 14.29 -8.06 29.65
C ASN A 459 14.32 -6.74 28.86
N ASN A 460 13.53 -6.58 27.79
CA ASN A 460 13.57 -5.38 26.94
C ASN A 460 12.35 -4.47 27.19
N THR A 461 12.27 -3.84 28.36
CA THR A 461 11.26 -2.82 28.65
C THR A 461 11.59 -1.47 28.00
N TYR A 462 10.59 -0.80 27.45
CA TYR A 462 10.67 0.60 27.00
C TYR A 462 9.38 1.35 27.38
N ASN A 463 9.51 2.40 28.20
CA ASN A 463 8.41 3.28 28.63
C ASN A 463 7.14 2.60 29.17
N GLY A 464 7.27 1.39 29.72
CA GLY A 464 6.19 0.60 30.33
C GLY A 464 5.69 -0.56 29.48
N ASP A 465 6.06 -0.63 28.20
CA ASP A 465 5.85 -1.80 27.35
C ASP A 465 7.06 -2.76 27.44
N GLU A 466 6.82 -4.06 27.27
CA GLU A 466 7.84 -5.08 27.06
C GLU A 466 7.99 -5.39 25.56
N PHE A 467 9.19 -5.80 25.13
CA PHE A 467 9.50 -6.16 23.75
C PHE A 467 10.36 -7.42 23.67
N THR A 468 10.21 -8.17 22.58
CA THR A 468 11.04 -9.36 22.32
C THR A 468 12.49 -8.99 22.00
N ASN A 469 13.39 -9.96 22.10
CA ASN A 469 14.76 -9.85 21.60
C ASN A 469 14.76 -9.63 20.07
N VAL A 470 15.77 -8.94 19.55
CA VAL A 470 15.83 -8.60 18.12
C VAL A 470 16.12 -9.85 17.29
N GLN A 471 15.19 -10.20 16.39
CA GLN A 471 15.36 -11.22 15.37
C GLN A 471 15.91 -10.64 14.06
N ARG A 472 16.42 -11.50 13.20
CA ARG A 472 16.77 -11.23 11.79
C ARG A 472 16.32 -12.40 10.92
N TYR A 473 15.92 -12.10 9.68
CA TYR A 473 15.64 -13.12 8.67
C TYR A 473 16.90 -13.90 8.29
N ASN A 474 16.74 -15.20 8.06
CA ASN A 474 17.81 -16.08 7.59
C ASN A 474 17.87 -16.08 6.06
N THR A 475 18.34 -14.99 5.47
CA THR A 475 18.36 -14.79 4.00
C THR A 475 19.29 -15.74 3.23
N SER A 476 20.01 -16.62 3.94
CA SER A 476 20.80 -17.72 3.37
C SER A 476 20.03 -19.04 3.29
N SER A 477 18.83 -19.13 3.86
CA SER A 477 17.91 -20.26 3.70
C SER A 477 17.10 -20.09 2.43
N VAL A 478 17.33 -20.98 1.45
CA VAL A 478 16.58 -20.98 0.18
C VAL A 478 15.09 -21.19 0.42
N LEU A 479 14.72 -22.05 1.38
CA LEU A 479 13.34 -22.28 1.77
C LEU A 479 12.72 -20.99 2.33
N PHE A 480 13.35 -20.37 3.34
CA PHE A 480 12.82 -19.12 3.91
C PHE A 480 12.58 -18.05 2.83
N ASN A 481 13.54 -17.85 1.93
CA ASN A 481 13.38 -16.85 0.86
C ASN A 481 12.18 -17.18 -0.04
N TYR A 482 12.10 -18.43 -0.54
CA TYR A 482 11.05 -18.92 -1.44
C TYR A 482 9.64 -18.76 -0.83
N GLU A 483 9.48 -19.21 0.42
CA GLU A 483 8.21 -19.14 1.16
C GLU A 483 7.85 -17.68 1.51
N SER A 484 8.84 -16.84 1.83
CA SER A 484 8.62 -15.41 2.14
C SER A 484 8.23 -14.55 0.93
N THR A 485 8.43 -15.05 -0.30
CA THR A 485 8.06 -14.38 -1.55
C THR A 485 7.01 -15.15 -2.36
N SER A 486 6.08 -15.81 -1.65
CA SER A 486 4.93 -16.50 -2.23
C SER A 486 5.28 -17.49 -3.35
N GLU A 487 6.19 -18.42 -3.07
CA GLU A 487 6.41 -19.71 -3.77
C GLU A 487 6.71 -19.68 -5.28
N THR A 488 6.85 -18.52 -5.89
CA THR A 488 6.89 -18.38 -7.37
C THR A 488 8.30 -18.09 -7.93
N ALA A 489 9.26 -17.71 -7.09
CA ALA A 489 10.65 -17.52 -7.49
C ALA A 489 11.67 -17.83 -6.39
N ASN A 490 12.81 -18.42 -6.78
CA ASN A 490 13.96 -18.64 -5.90
C ASN A 490 14.77 -17.35 -5.71
N LEU A 491 14.22 -16.37 -4.99
CA LEU A 491 14.92 -15.13 -4.66
C LEU A 491 16.21 -15.44 -3.87
N THR A 492 17.36 -15.16 -4.47
CA THR A 492 18.66 -15.53 -3.91
C THR A 492 19.42 -14.30 -3.44
N ILE A 493 19.31 -13.98 -2.15
CA ILE A 493 20.01 -12.85 -1.53
C ILE A 493 21.52 -13.16 -1.46
N PRO A 494 22.40 -12.31 -2.03
CA PRO A 494 23.85 -12.52 -1.91
C PRO A 494 24.30 -12.46 -0.45
N SER A 495 25.31 -13.24 -0.06
CA SER A 495 26.00 -13.04 1.22
C SER A 495 27.01 -11.90 1.12
N ALA A 496 27.20 -11.13 2.20
CA ALA A 496 28.26 -10.13 2.27
C ALA A 496 29.65 -10.80 2.22
N VAL A 497 30.52 -10.32 1.33
CA VAL A 497 31.89 -10.83 1.12
C VAL A 497 32.89 -9.70 1.31
N SER A 498 33.65 -9.73 2.40
CA SER A 498 34.58 -8.66 2.79
C SER A 498 35.68 -8.33 1.75
N ALA A 499 35.94 -9.24 0.82
CA ALA A 499 36.90 -9.05 -0.28
C ALA A 499 36.28 -8.40 -1.55
N LYS A 500 34.95 -8.29 -1.64
CA LYS A 500 34.29 -7.47 -2.68
C LYS A 500 34.42 -5.99 -2.32
N SER A 501 34.21 -5.11 -3.29
CA SER A 501 34.13 -3.66 -3.09
C SER A 501 32.81 -3.12 -3.66
N PRO A 502 32.19 -2.11 -3.03
CA PRO A 502 31.07 -1.36 -3.62
C PRO A 502 31.41 -0.80 -5.01
N PRO A 503 30.42 -0.70 -5.93
CA PRO A 503 30.63 -0.18 -7.28
C PRO A 503 30.93 1.33 -7.30
N TRP A 504 30.55 2.06 -6.26
CA TRP A 504 31.00 3.42 -5.95
C TRP A 504 31.30 3.51 -4.45
N ALA A 505 32.15 4.46 -4.02
CA ALA A 505 32.34 4.69 -2.59
C ALA A 505 31.01 5.17 -1.95
N PRO A 506 30.71 4.86 -0.67
CA PRO A 506 29.40 5.19 -0.09
C PRO A 506 29.00 6.67 -0.16
N ARG A 507 29.97 7.60 -0.06
CA ARG A 507 29.76 9.06 -0.22
C ARG A 507 29.38 9.50 -1.65
N ASP A 508 29.60 8.63 -2.63
CA ASP A 508 29.35 8.83 -4.05
C ASP A 508 28.07 8.06 -4.49
N ILE A 509 27.32 7.54 -3.51
CA ILE A 509 25.96 6.99 -3.63
C ILE A 509 25.03 7.89 -2.81
N ILE A 510 23.97 8.41 -3.44
CA ILE A 510 22.91 9.18 -2.79
C ILE A 510 21.65 8.33 -2.81
N ILE A 511 20.91 8.26 -1.70
CA ILE A 511 19.56 7.69 -1.68
C ILE A 511 18.58 8.85 -1.56
N LEU A 512 17.72 9.04 -2.58
CA LEU A 512 16.61 9.99 -2.51
C LEU A 512 15.43 9.26 -1.88
N VAL A 513 15.20 9.51 -0.60
CA VAL A 513 13.99 9.10 0.11
C VAL A 513 12.92 10.19 0.01
N MET A 514 11.67 9.84 0.27
CA MET A 514 10.61 10.82 0.48
C MET A 514 10.88 11.58 1.78
N ARG A 515 11.40 12.80 1.67
CA ARG A 515 11.64 13.68 2.81
C ARG A 515 10.36 14.48 3.07
N SER A 516 9.68 14.25 4.20
CA SER A 516 8.94 15.32 4.86
C SER A 516 9.92 16.48 5.09
N VAL A 517 9.48 17.74 4.95
CA VAL A 517 10.41 18.88 4.72
C VAL A 517 11.07 19.36 6.03
N TYR A 518 11.87 18.48 6.63
CA TYR A 518 12.76 18.76 7.74
C TYR A 518 14.14 19.17 7.20
N GLY A 519 14.35 20.50 7.14
CA GLY A 519 15.63 21.11 6.78
C GLY A 519 16.78 20.57 7.64
N ALA A 520 17.94 20.35 7.02
CA ALA A 520 19.03 19.59 7.60
C ALA A 520 19.59 20.20 8.90
N ASP A 521 19.93 19.27 9.80
CA ASP A 521 21.05 19.25 10.76
C ASP A 521 21.24 20.38 11.79
N ALA A 522 21.74 19.95 12.96
CA ALA A 522 22.64 20.69 13.84
C ALA A 522 23.21 19.73 14.91
N PRO A 523 24.54 19.72 15.19
CA PRO A 523 25.69 20.20 14.41
C PRO A 523 26.48 19.07 13.70
#